data_AF-A0A392NR80-F1
#
_entry.id   AF-A0A392NR80-F1
#
_cell.length_a   1.000
_cell.length_b   1.000
_cell.length_c   1.000
_cell.angle_alpha   90.00
_cell.angle_beta   90.00
_cell.angle_gamma   90.00
#
_symmetry.space_group_name_H-M   'P 1'
#
loop_
_entity.id
_entity.type
_entity.pdbx_description
1 polymer ?
#
loop_
_entity_poly.entity_id
_entity_poly.type
_entity_poly.pdbx_seq_one_letter_code
_entity_poly.pdbx_strand_id
1 'polypeptide(L)'
;MGDFANIAQLTGVDAVKLIAMIVKAASTARMHKKNCRQFAMHLKLIGNLLEQLKISELKRYPETREPLEQLEDALRRSYMLVNSCQDRSYLYLLAMGWNIVYQFRKAQNEIDRYLRLVPLITLVDNARVR
;
A
#
# COMPACT_ATOMS: atom_id res chain seq x y z
N MET A 1 -20.86 4.95 4.00
CA MET A 1 -20.69 5.87 2.86
C MET A 1 -19.38 6.66 2.88
N GLY A 2 -18.74 6.93 4.03
CA GLY A 2 -17.49 7.73 4.08
C GLY A 2 -16.23 7.09 3.48
N ASP A 3 -16.12 5.76 3.45
CA ASP A 3 -14.89 5.10 3.00
C ASP A 3 -14.75 5.13 1.45
N PHE A 4 -15.81 4.86 0.69
CA PHE A 4 -15.77 4.92 -0.78
C PHE A 4 -15.51 6.33 -1.35
N ALA A 5 -16.01 7.37 -0.69
CA ALA A 5 -15.76 8.77 -1.09
C ALA A 5 -14.27 9.15 -0.99
N ASN A 6 -13.57 8.63 0.03
CA ASN A 6 -12.13 8.86 0.20
C ASN A 6 -11.29 8.07 -0.82
N ILE A 7 -11.72 6.87 -1.25
CA ILE A 7 -11.01 6.14 -2.34
C ILE A 7 -11.12 6.92 -3.66
N ALA A 8 -12.31 7.43 -3.99
CA ALA A 8 -12.53 8.14 -5.24
C ALA A 8 -11.65 9.39 -5.37
N GLN A 9 -11.39 10.09 -4.26
CA GLN A 9 -10.49 11.25 -4.21
C GLN A 9 -9.01 10.90 -4.42
N LEU A 10 -8.64 9.62 -4.28
CA LEU A 10 -7.26 9.14 -4.44
C LEU A 10 -7.02 8.47 -5.80
N THR A 11 -8.02 8.45 -6.66
CA THR A 11 -7.88 7.96 -8.04
C THR A 11 -6.90 8.84 -8.82
N GLY A 12 -5.97 8.24 -9.56
CA GLY A 12 -4.92 8.95 -10.30
C GLY A 12 -3.71 9.41 -9.46
N VAL A 13 -3.69 9.16 -8.15
CA VAL A 13 -2.49 9.33 -7.32
C VAL A 13 -1.55 8.15 -7.54
N ASP A 14 -0.28 8.43 -7.83
CA ASP A 14 0.75 7.40 -8.01
C ASP A 14 1.12 6.68 -6.71
N ALA A 15 1.72 5.50 -6.84
CA ALA A 15 2.10 4.65 -5.71
C ALA A 15 3.02 5.34 -4.69
N VAL A 16 3.99 6.14 -5.13
CA VAL A 16 4.96 6.81 -4.25
C VAL A 16 4.25 7.87 -3.38
N LYS A 17 3.38 8.66 -3.99
CA LYS A 17 2.58 9.67 -3.30
C LYS A 17 1.55 9.03 -2.36
N LEU A 18 0.93 7.91 -2.73
CA LEU A 18 0.07 7.13 -1.84
C LEU A 18 0.84 6.65 -0.61
N ILE A 19 2.07 6.14 -0.78
CA ILE A 19 2.93 5.70 0.33
C ILE A 19 3.25 6.87 1.26
N ALA A 20 3.61 8.04 0.73
CA ALA A 20 3.87 9.22 1.54
C ALA A 20 2.64 9.64 2.38
N MET A 21 1.44 9.57 1.79
CA MET A 21 0.19 9.84 2.49
C MET A 21 -0.08 8.82 3.60
N ILE A 22 0.20 7.53 3.38
CA ILE A 22 0.07 6.48 4.40
C ILE A 22 1.04 6.73 5.56
N VAL A 23 2.29 7.07 5.27
CA VAL A 23 3.30 7.39 6.29
C VAL A 23 2.85 8.58 7.14
N LYS A 24 2.31 9.62 6.49
CA LYS A 24 1.74 10.78 7.19
C LYS A 24 0.55 10.36 8.06
N ALA A 25 -0.39 9.58 7.53
CA ALA A 25 -1.57 9.14 8.26
C ALA A 25 -1.22 8.26 9.48
N ALA A 26 -0.19 7.42 9.36
CA ALA A 26 0.31 6.57 10.44
C ALA A 26 0.93 7.39 11.59
N SER A 27 1.55 8.54 11.29
CA SER A 27 2.14 9.42 12.31
C SER A 27 1.08 10.06 13.23
N THR A 28 -0.13 10.21 12.72
CA THR A 28 -1.29 10.78 13.43
C THR A 28 -2.22 9.73 14.02
N ALA A 29 -1.88 8.43 13.94
CA ALA A 29 -2.71 7.35 14.46
C ALA A 29 -2.84 7.43 16.00
N ARG A 30 -4.07 7.39 16.49
CA ARG A 30 -4.37 7.35 17.93
C ARG A 30 -4.47 5.92 18.46
N MET A 31 -4.78 4.96 17.58
CA MET A 31 -4.98 3.54 17.89
C MET A 31 -4.01 2.67 17.08
N HIS A 32 -3.74 1.44 17.55
CA HIS A 32 -2.85 0.49 16.87
C HIS A 32 -1.49 1.09 16.41
N LYS A 33 -0.96 2.04 17.18
CA LYS A 33 0.23 2.85 16.84
C LYS A 33 1.43 2.02 16.36
N LYS A 34 1.70 0.90 17.04
CA LYS A 34 2.79 -0.01 16.67
C LYS A 34 2.57 -0.62 15.28
N ASN A 35 1.36 -1.10 14.99
CA ASN A 35 1.01 -1.70 13.71
C ASN A 35 1.03 -0.65 12.59
N CYS A 36 0.45 0.54 12.80
CA CYS A 36 0.50 1.63 11.83
C CYS A 36 1.94 2.04 11.52
N ARG A 37 2.80 2.15 12.54
CA ARG A 37 4.21 2.53 12.37
C ARG A 37 5.01 1.45 11.64
N GLN A 38 4.84 0.17 11.99
CA GLN A 38 5.52 -0.94 11.30
C GLN A 38 5.07 -1.04 9.84
N PHE A 39 3.78 -0.89 9.59
CA PHE A 39 3.23 -0.91 8.24
C PHE A 39 3.74 0.26 7.40
N ALA A 40 3.76 1.48 7.95
CA ALA A 40 4.31 2.65 7.27
C ALA A 40 5.82 2.51 7.00
N MET A 41 6.59 1.91 7.92
CA MET A 41 8.01 1.62 7.70
C MET A 41 8.22 0.65 6.54
N HIS A 42 7.42 -0.42 6.46
CA HIS A 42 7.47 -1.37 5.34
C HIS A 42 7.19 -0.67 4.01
N LEU A 43 6.11 0.11 3.94
CA LEU A 43 5.75 0.86 2.75
C LEU A 43 6.80 1.90 2.36
N LYS A 44 7.48 2.52 3.32
CA LYS A 44 8.58 3.46 3.02
C LYS A 44 9.74 2.77 2.31
N LEU A 45 10.10 1.54 2.70
CA LEU A 45 11.13 0.77 2.00
C LEU A 45 10.70 0.47 0.56
N ILE A 46 9.43 0.11 0.36
CA ILE A 46 8.86 -0.14 -0.96
C ILE A 46 8.87 1.15 -1.80
N GLY A 47 8.48 2.28 -1.23
CA GLY A 47 8.50 3.58 -1.91
C GLY A 47 9.89 3.95 -2.41
N ASN A 48 10.92 3.76 -1.58
CA ASN A 48 12.31 4.00 -1.99
C ASN A 48 12.74 3.11 -3.17
N LEU A 49 12.33 1.83 -3.18
CA LEU A 49 12.61 0.92 -4.29
C LEU A 49 11.88 1.35 -5.57
N LEU A 50 10.62 1.76 -5.46
CA LEU A 50 9.83 2.23 -6.61
C LEU A 50 10.38 3.52 -7.22
N GLU A 51 10.92 4.42 -6.39
CA GLU A 51 11.63 5.62 -6.85
C GLU A 51 12.92 5.25 -7.61
N GLN A 52 13.73 4.33 -7.07
CA GLN A 52 14.95 3.86 -7.71
C GLN A 52 14.68 3.18 -9.06
N LEU A 53 13.60 2.40 -9.15
CA LEU A 53 13.19 1.71 -10.37
C LEU A 53 12.49 2.61 -11.40
N LYS A 54 12.34 3.92 -11.12
CA LYS A 54 11.61 4.88 -11.96
C LYS A 54 10.24 4.32 -12.37
N ILE A 55 9.34 4.11 -11.41
CA ILE A 55 8.00 3.52 -11.65
C ILE A 55 7.23 4.10 -12.86
N SER A 56 7.46 5.37 -13.21
CA SER A 56 6.90 6.03 -14.39
C SER A 56 7.33 5.39 -15.72
N GLU A 57 8.55 4.85 -15.79
CA GLU A 57 9.08 4.09 -16.93
C GLU A 57 8.46 2.68 -16.97
N LEU A 58 8.28 2.04 -15.82
CA LEU A 58 7.62 0.73 -15.73
C LEU A 58 6.16 0.78 -16.17
N LYS A 59 5.45 1.91 -16.01
CA LYS A 59 4.08 2.05 -16.53
C LYS A 59 3.98 2.13 -18.05
N ARG A 60 5.09 2.38 -18.76
CA ARG A 60 5.10 2.44 -20.23
C ARG A 60 5.00 1.07 -20.88
N TYR A 61 5.41 0.02 -20.15
CA TYR A 61 5.34 -1.35 -20.62
C TYR A 61 3.96 -1.94 -20.29
N PRO A 62 3.23 -2.45 -21.29
CA PRO A 62 1.89 -3.02 -21.09
C PRO A 62 1.92 -4.21 -20.11
N GLU A 63 3.03 -4.95 -20.05
CA GLU A 63 3.22 -6.12 -19.19
C GLU A 63 3.28 -5.78 -17.69
N THR A 64 3.75 -4.58 -17.35
CA THR A 64 3.88 -4.11 -15.96
C THR A 64 2.81 -3.11 -15.57
N ARG A 65 2.00 -2.63 -16.52
CA ARG A 65 0.94 -1.65 -16.28
C ARG A 65 -0.16 -2.18 -15.35
N GLU A 66 -0.75 -3.33 -15.66
CA GLU A 66 -1.83 -3.91 -14.83
C GLU A 66 -1.37 -4.21 -13.39
N PRO A 67 -0.19 -4.84 -13.14
CA PRO A 67 0.34 -5.01 -11.79
C PRO A 67 0.53 -3.69 -11.02
N LEU A 68 0.96 -2.62 -11.69
CA LEU A 68 1.16 -1.32 -11.07
C LEU A 68 -0.17 -0.64 -10.71
N GLU A 69 -1.19 -0.79 -11.54
CA GLU A 69 -2.55 -0.31 -11.23
C GLU A 69 -3.14 -1.07 -10.03
N GLN A 70 -2.96 -2.39 -9.96
CA GLN A 70 -3.38 -3.20 -8.80
C GLN A 70 -2.63 -2.82 -7.51
N LEU A 71 -1.33 -2.48 -7.62
CA LEU A 71 -0.54 -1.99 -6.49
C LEU A 71 -1.10 -0.66 -5.95
N GLU A 72 -1.44 0.28 -6.83
CA GLU A 72 -2.05 1.55 -6.43
C GLU A 72 -3.40 1.35 -5.74
N ASP A 73 -4.23 0.44 -6.24
CA ASP A 73 -5.50 0.11 -5.60
C ASP A 73 -5.31 -0.51 -4.21
N ALA A 74 -4.31 -1.39 -4.05
CA ALA A 74 -3.95 -1.94 -2.75
C ALA A 74 -3.45 -0.85 -1.78
N LEU A 75 -2.65 0.11 -2.27
CA LEU A 75 -2.18 1.25 -1.49
C LEU A 75 -3.33 2.19 -1.09
N ARG A 76 -4.30 2.44 -1.97
CA ARG A 76 -5.52 3.21 -1.63
C ARG A 76 -6.32 2.55 -0.50
N ARG A 77 -6.54 1.23 -0.58
CA ARG A 77 -7.19 0.47 0.52
C ARG A 77 -6.39 0.55 1.82
N SER A 78 -5.07 0.46 1.71
CA SER A 78 -4.14 0.53 2.85
C SER A 78 -4.15 1.91 3.52
N TYR A 79 -4.25 2.99 2.75
CA TYR A 79 -4.43 4.33 3.28
C TYR A 79 -5.70 4.45 4.12
N MET A 80 -6.82 3.91 3.66
CA MET A 80 -8.05 3.92 4.45
C MET A 80 -7.92 3.15 5.76
N LEU A 81 -7.27 1.99 5.74
CA LEU A 81 -7.02 1.20 6.94
C LEU A 81 -6.20 2.02 7.96
N VAL A 82 -5.13 2.68 7.53
CA VAL A 82 -4.32 3.52 8.42
C VAL A 82 -5.09 4.77 8.88
N ASN A 83 -5.86 5.38 7.99
CA ASN A 83 -6.68 6.55 8.32
C ASN A 83 -7.77 6.21 9.35
N SER A 84 -8.31 4.99 9.33
CA SER A 84 -9.27 4.50 10.35
C SER A 84 -8.68 4.48 11.78
N CYS A 85 -7.35 4.52 11.90
CA CYS A 85 -6.66 4.54 13.19
C CYS A 85 -6.57 5.94 13.80
N GLN A 86 -7.04 6.99 13.11
CA GLN A 86 -6.98 8.39 13.57
C GLN A 86 -8.15 8.81 14.48
N ASP A 87 -9.40 8.40 14.18
CA ASP A 87 -10.54 8.59 15.08
C ASP A 87 -11.80 7.87 14.54
N ARG A 88 -12.32 6.88 15.31
CA ARG A 88 -13.65 6.26 15.17
C ARG A 88 -14.15 5.88 16.57
N SER A 89 -15.47 5.81 16.76
CA SER A 89 -16.10 5.56 18.06
C SER A 89 -15.58 4.29 18.76
N TYR A 90 -15.55 4.30 20.09
CA TYR A 90 -15.18 3.14 20.94
C TYR A 90 -15.98 1.86 20.62
N LEU A 91 -17.22 2.02 20.10
CA LEU A 91 -18.04 0.90 19.58
C LEU A 91 -17.48 0.26 18.30
N TYR A 92 -16.91 1.05 17.38
CA TYR A 92 -16.25 0.53 16.16
C TYR A 92 -14.97 -0.24 16.50
N LEU A 93 -14.21 0.26 17.49
CA LEU A 93 -13.05 -0.39 18.09
C LEU A 93 -13.36 -1.78 18.69
N LEU A 94 -14.47 -1.88 19.43
CA LEU A 94 -14.93 -3.14 20.02
C LEU A 94 -15.40 -4.15 18.95
N ALA A 95 -16.02 -3.68 17.87
CA ALA A 95 -16.50 -4.54 16.79
C ALA A 95 -15.39 -5.05 15.83
N MET A 96 -14.27 -4.31 15.69
CA MET A 96 -13.20 -4.60 14.71
C MET A 96 -11.89 -5.15 15.30
N GLY A 97 -11.76 -5.29 16.62
CA GLY A 97 -10.49 -5.59 17.30
C GLY A 97 -9.74 -6.83 16.81
N TRP A 98 -10.45 -7.91 16.43
CA TRP A 98 -9.85 -9.12 15.84
C TRP A 98 -9.67 -9.04 14.32
N ASN A 99 -10.47 -8.20 13.64
CA ASN A 99 -10.49 -8.07 12.19
C ASN A 99 -9.29 -7.25 11.69
N ILE A 100 -8.90 -6.18 12.38
CA ILE A 100 -7.81 -5.29 11.95
C ILE A 100 -6.45 -6.00 11.88
N VAL A 101 -6.11 -6.87 12.84
CA VAL A 101 -4.83 -7.62 12.83
C VAL A 101 -4.77 -8.58 11.64
N TYR A 102 -5.88 -9.26 11.35
CA TYR A 102 -6.02 -10.09 10.16
C TYR A 102 -5.90 -9.26 8.88
N GLN A 103 -6.52 -8.09 8.81
CA GLN A 103 -6.47 -7.21 7.64
C GLN A 103 -5.08 -6.64 7.38
N PHE A 104 -4.32 -6.30 8.43
CA PHE A 104 -2.91 -5.93 8.28
C PHE A 104 -2.07 -7.09 7.75
N ARG A 105 -2.27 -8.31 8.25
CA ARG A 105 -1.55 -9.50 7.77
C ARG A 105 -1.91 -9.83 6.33
N LYS A 106 -3.20 -9.70 5.97
CA LYS A 106 -3.70 -9.89 4.61
C LYS A 106 -3.12 -8.85 3.66
N ALA A 107 -3.13 -7.57 4.04
CA ALA A 107 -2.55 -6.49 3.25
C ALA A 107 -1.05 -6.68 3.03
N GLN A 108 -0.30 -7.05 4.08
CA GLN A 108 1.14 -7.37 3.94
C GLN A 108 1.38 -8.52 2.97
N ASN A 109 0.64 -9.63 3.09
CA ASN A 109 0.78 -10.76 2.15
C ASN A 109 0.39 -10.41 0.72
N GLU A 110 -0.63 -9.59 0.52
CA GLU A 110 -1.09 -9.16 -0.79
C GLU A 110 -0.03 -8.24 -1.45
N ILE A 111 0.49 -7.26 -0.71
CA ILE A 111 1.57 -6.37 -1.17
C ILE A 111 2.85 -7.16 -1.47
N ASP A 112 3.28 -8.05 -0.58
CA ASP A 112 4.49 -8.86 -0.76
C ASP A 112 4.34 -9.84 -1.95
N ARG A 113 3.12 -10.32 -2.25
CA ARG A 113 2.85 -11.14 -3.43
C ARG A 113 3.01 -10.35 -4.72
N TYR A 114 2.49 -9.12 -4.77
CA TYR A 114 2.68 -8.24 -5.93
C TYR A 114 4.14 -7.81 -6.10
N LEU A 115 4.84 -7.56 -4.99
CA LEU A 115 6.27 -7.27 -4.99
C LEU A 115 7.15 -8.48 -5.28
N ARG A 116 6.66 -9.72 -5.20
CA ARG A 116 7.37 -10.90 -5.70
C ARG A 116 7.20 -11.10 -7.21
N LEU A 117 6.20 -10.46 -7.83
CA LEU A 117 6.00 -10.51 -9.29
C LEU A 117 6.94 -9.53 -10.04
N VAL A 118 7.29 -8.40 -9.41
CA VAL A 118 8.16 -7.38 -10.03
C VAL A 118 9.63 -7.83 -10.21
N PRO A 119 10.27 -8.54 -9.26
CA PRO A 119 11.60 -9.11 -9.44
C PRO A 119 11.64 -10.27 -10.41
N LEU A 120 10.55 -11.01 -10.61
CA LEU A 120 10.54 -12.19 -11.50
C LEU A 120 10.54 -11.81 -12.99
N ILE A 121 9.95 -10.68 -13.37
CA ILE A 121 10.03 -10.17 -14.76
C ILE A 121 11.41 -9.56 -15.03
N THR A 122 11.96 -8.82 -14.06
CA THR A 122 13.29 -8.20 -14.18
C THR A 122 14.46 -9.18 -14.03
N LEU A 123 14.30 -10.29 -13.29
CA LEU A 123 15.29 -11.38 -13.25
C LEU A 123 15.21 -12.30 -14.47
N VAL A 124 14.02 -12.55 -15.04
CA VAL A 124 13.91 -13.35 -16.28
C VAL A 124 14.49 -12.61 -17.47
N ASP A 125 14.37 -11.28 -17.55
CA ASP A 125 15.08 -10.50 -18.58
C ASP A 125 16.59 -10.44 -18.34
N ASN A 126 17.06 -10.30 -17.09
CA ASN A 126 18.50 -10.37 -16.80
C ASN A 126 19.12 -11.76 -17.01
N ALA A 127 18.32 -12.83 -16.91
CA ALA A 127 18.76 -14.20 -17.18
C ALA A 127 18.64 -14.61 -18.66
N ARG A 128 17.84 -13.90 -19.48
CA ARG A 128 17.77 -14.11 -20.93
C ARG A 128 18.78 -13.28 -21.73
N VAL A 129 19.37 -12.24 -21.12
CA VAL A 129 20.40 -11.38 -21.73
C VAL A 129 21.82 -11.82 -21.31
N ARG A 130 21.98 -13.01 -20.73
CA ARG A 130 23.30 -13.60 -20.44
C ARG A 130 23.50 -14.93 -21.15
#